data_AF-A0A1J3F122-F1
#
_entry.id   AF-A0A1J3F122-F1
#
_cell.length_a   1.000
_cell.length_b   1.000
_cell.length_c   1.000
_cell.angle_alpha   90.00
_cell.angle_beta   90.00
_cell.angle_gamma   90.00
#
_symmetry.space_group_name_H-M   'P 1'
#
loop_
_entity.id
_entity.type
_entity.pdbx_description
1 polymer ?
#
loop_
_entity_poly.entity_id
_entity_poly.type
_entity_poly.pdbx_seq_one_letter_code
_entity_poly.pdbx_strand_id
1 'polypeptide(L)'
;GIDPSDRYANHNTVFFDGNMRALDGLQGPVYVGTGCMFRRYALYGFNPPRANEYSGMFGQDKAPALHVRTQSQASQTSQASDVESDTQPLTDDPDLGLPKKFGNSTLFTDTIPVAEYQGRPLADHMSVKNGRPPGALLLPRPPLDAPTVAEAIAVISCWYE
;
A
#
# COMPACT_ATOMS: atom_id res chain seq x y z
N GLY A 1 -36.66 -3.80 -7.44
CA GLY A 1 -36.60 -4.70 -8.60
C GLY A 1 -36.57 -3.86 -9.84
N ILE A 2 -35.75 -4.22 -10.82
CA ILE A 2 -35.65 -3.52 -12.11
C ILE A 2 -36.82 -3.99 -12.99
N ASP A 3 -37.39 -3.08 -13.78
CA ASP A 3 -38.43 -3.40 -14.76
C ASP A 3 -37.88 -4.37 -15.82
N PRO A 4 -38.55 -5.49 -16.16
CA PRO A 4 -38.15 -6.37 -17.26
C PRO A 4 -37.95 -5.65 -18.61
N SER A 5 -38.60 -4.51 -18.83
CA SER A 5 -38.41 -3.71 -20.04
C SER A 5 -37.14 -2.83 -20.02
N ASP A 6 -36.52 -2.66 -18.84
CA ASP A 6 -35.38 -1.77 -18.53
C ASP A 6 -35.28 -0.57 -19.48
N ARG A 7 -36.37 0.18 -19.64
CA ARG A 7 -36.47 1.28 -20.61
C ARG A 7 -35.41 2.36 -20.41
N TYR A 8 -34.91 2.50 -19.19
CA TYR A 8 -33.89 3.47 -18.82
C TYR A 8 -32.47 2.90 -18.87
N ALA A 9 -32.30 1.62 -19.22
CA ALA A 9 -31.01 0.92 -19.28
C ALA A 9 -30.19 1.06 -17.97
N ASN A 10 -30.87 1.12 -16.82
CA ASN A 10 -30.23 1.40 -15.53
C ASN A 10 -29.43 0.20 -15.01
N HIS A 11 -29.57 -0.96 -15.65
CA HIS A 11 -28.80 -2.14 -15.29
C HIS A 11 -27.31 -2.01 -15.63
N ASN A 12 -26.93 -1.13 -16.58
CA ASN A 12 -25.53 -0.82 -16.94
C ASN A 12 -24.65 -2.06 -17.24
N THR A 13 -25.23 -3.18 -17.67
CA THR A 13 -24.53 -4.46 -17.85
C THR A 13 -23.41 -4.43 -18.88
N VAL A 14 -23.57 -3.65 -19.95
CA VAL A 14 -22.51 -3.51 -20.97
C VAL A 14 -21.23 -2.93 -20.35
N PHE A 15 -21.38 -2.00 -19.41
CA PHE A 15 -20.25 -1.38 -18.73
C PHE A 15 -19.61 -2.34 -17.73
N PHE A 16 -20.40 -2.99 -16.87
CA PHE A 16 -19.89 -3.85 -15.80
C PHE A 16 -19.47 -5.25 -16.27
N ASP A 17 -20.29 -5.93 -17.08
CA ASP A 17 -20.04 -7.31 -17.49
C ASP A 17 -19.26 -7.42 -18.81
N GLY A 18 -19.30 -6.37 -19.64
CA GLY A 18 -18.54 -6.29 -20.88
C GLY A 18 -17.19 -5.61 -20.66
N ASN A 19 -17.21 -4.28 -20.51
CA ASN A 19 -15.99 -3.47 -20.52
C ASN A 19 -15.08 -3.75 -19.32
N MET A 20 -15.61 -3.67 -18.09
CA MET A 20 -14.82 -3.88 -16.88
C MET A 20 -14.26 -5.31 -16.80
N ARG A 21 -15.01 -6.32 -17.27
CA ARG A 21 -14.55 -7.70 -17.35
C ARG A 21 -13.44 -7.90 -18.39
N ALA A 22 -13.50 -7.19 -19.51
CA ALA A 22 -12.45 -7.26 -20.53
C ALA A 22 -11.13 -6.64 -20.04
N LEU A 23 -11.19 -5.57 -19.22
CA LEU A 23 -10.01 -4.93 -18.65
C LEU A 23 -9.31 -5.76 -17.56
N ASP A 24 -10.01 -6.75 -16.98
CA ASP A 24 -9.46 -7.66 -15.96
C ASP A 24 -8.24 -8.45 -16.48
N GLY A 25 -8.18 -8.73 -17.78
CA GLY A 25 -7.04 -9.39 -18.41
C GLY A 25 -5.82 -8.49 -18.64
N LEU A 26 -5.94 -7.16 -18.45
CA LEU A 26 -4.87 -6.20 -18.68
C LEU A 26 -4.37 -5.55 -17.38
N GLN A 27 -5.20 -4.71 -16.76
CA GLN A 27 -4.84 -3.95 -15.55
C GLN A 27 -5.94 -4.00 -14.48
N GLY A 28 -7.09 -4.59 -14.77
CA GLY A 28 -8.23 -4.63 -13.86
C GLY A 28 -9.32 -3.61 -14.19
N PRO A 29 -10.49 -3.76 -13.58
CA PRO A 29 -11.59 -2.80 -13.68
C PRO A 29 -11.27 -1.48 -12.96
N VAL A 30 -11.97 -0.41 -13.33
CA VAL A 30 -11.81 0.91 -12.71
C VAL A 30 -12.71 1.09 -11.49
N TYR A 31 -12.28 1.92 -10.54
CA TYR A 31 -13.10 2.26 -9.37
C TYR A 31 -14.29 3.15 -9.77
N VAL A 32 -15.49 2.77 -9.32
CA VAL A 32 -16.75 3.47 -9.63
C VAL A 32 -17.53 3.95 -8.39
N GLY A 33 -16.97 3.79 -7.19
CA GLY A 33 -17.55 4.34 -5.95
C GLY A 33 -17.92 3.32 -4.88
N THR A 34 -18.37 2.11 -5.24
CA THR A 34 -18.87 1.12 -4.25
C THR A 34 -18.39 -0.29 -4.55
N GLY A 35 -18.46 -1.19 -3.56
CA GLY A 35 -18.15 -2.61 -3.73
C GLY A 35 -16.65 -2.94 -3.82
N CYS A 36 -15.76 -2.03 -3.43
CA CYS A 36 -14.31 -2.21 -3.54
C CYS A 36 -13.64 -2.36 -2.17
N MET A 37 -12.63 -3.22 -2.10
CA MET A 37 -11.72 -3.32 -0.95
C MET A 37 -10.37 -2.70 -1.32
N PHE A 38 -9.94 -1.70 -0.56
CA PHE A 38 -8.69 -1.00 -0.82
C PHE A 38 -7.59 -1.43 0.14
N ARG A 39 -6.38 -1.57 -0.39
CA ARG A 39 -5.17 -1.64 0.43
C ARG A 39 -4.84 -0.24 0.93
N ARG A 40 -4.95 -0.01 2.25
CA ARG A 40 -4.66 1.29 2.89
C ARG A 40 -3.32 1.90 2.46
N TYR A 41 -2.27 1.09 2.42
CA TYR A 41 -0.94 1.53 1.98
C TYR A 41 -0.91 2.06 0.53
N ALA A 42 -1.72 1.49 -0.36
CA ALA A 42 -1.85 1.98 -1.74
C ALA A 42 -2.65 3.29 -1.83
N LEU A 43 -3.64 3.50 -0.96
CA LEU A 43 -4.38 4.77 -0.89
C LEU A 43 -3.48 5.95 -0.50
N TYR A 44 -2.44 5.69 0.31
CA TYR A 44 -1.43 6.68 0.65
C TYR A 44 -0.45 6.99 -0.51
N GLY A 45 -0.59 6.31 -1.65
CA GLY A 45 0.24 6.53 -2.83
C GLY A 45 1.57 5.75 -2.83
N PHE A 46 1.76 4.81 -1.91
CA PHE A 46 2.91 3.93 -1.94
C PHE A 46 2.73 2.81 -2.98
N ASN A 47 3.81 2.50 -3.70
CA ASN A 47 3.81 1.44 -4.70
C ASN A 47 3.77 0.04 -4.06
N PRO A 48 3.19 -0.96 -4.74
CA PRO A 48 3.24 -2.33 -4.27
C PRO A 48 4.70 -2.83 -4.21
N PRO A 49 5.04 -3.72 -3.26
CA PRO A 49 6.38 -4.29 -3.20
C PRO A 49 6.63 -5.13 -4.46
N ARG A 50 7.58 -4.68 -5.29
CA ARG A 50 7.92 -5.37 -6.54
C ARG A 50 8.63 -6.68 -6.21
N ALA A 51 8.28 -7.75 -6.92
CA ALA A 51 9.01 -9.02 -6.80
C ALA A 51 10.30 -9.02 -7.64
N ASN A 52 10.30 -8.27 -8.75
CA ASN A 52 11.43 -8.13 -9.65
C ASN A 52 11.58 -6.66 -10.06
N GLU A 53 12.82 -6.20 -10.11
CA GLU A 53 13.22 -4.98 -10.79
C GLU A 53 13.51 -5.30 -12.25
N TYR A 54 13.09 -4.40 -13.13
CA TYR A 54 13.29 -4.51 -14.57
C TYR A 54 14.13 -3.32 -15.01
N SER A 55 15.30 -3.58 -15.58
CA SER A 55 16.24 -2.57 -16.10
C SER A 55 16.45 -2.73 -17.61
N GLY A 56 17.05 -1.72 -18.25
CA GLY A 56 17.33 -1.67 -19.69
C GLY A 56 16.22 -1.01 -20.52
N MET A 57 16.49 -0.78 -21.81
CA MET A 57 15.67 0.03 -22.73
C MET A 57 14.24 -0.52 -22.97
N PHE A 58 13.97 -1.76 -22.56
CA PHE A 58 12.64 -2.40 -22.61
C PHE A 58 12.42 -3.41 -21.45
N GLY A 59 13.06 -3.21 -20.29
CA GLY A 59 12.93 -4.13 -19.14
C GLY A 59 13.50 -5.53 -19.38
N GLN A 60 14.59 -5.63 -20.16
CA GLN A 60 15.23 -6.89 -20.52
C GLN A 60 15.94 -7.55 -19.33
N ASP A 61 16.46 -6.73 -18.41
CA ASP A 61 17.20 -7.23 -17.27
C ASP A 61 16.27 -7.36 -16.07
N LYS A 62 15.91 -8.61 -15.75
CA LYS A 62 15.06 -8.96 -14.62
C LYS A 62 15.95 -9.35 -13.43
N ALA A 63 16.02 -8.49 -12.42
CA ALA A 63 16.66 -8.80 -11.15
C ALA A 63 15.59 -9.06 -10.07
N PRO A 64 15.80 -9.97 -9.11
CA PRO A 64 14.96 -10.01 -7.92
C PRO A 64 15.05 -8.66 -7.23
N ALA A 65 13.91 -8.04 -6.94
CA ALA A 65 13.92 -6.75 -6.26
C ALA A 65 14.55 -6.93 -4.88
N LEU A 66 15.70 -6.31 -4.64
CA LEU A 66 16.16 -6.05 -3.27
C LEU A 66 15.03 -5.28 -2.60
N HIS A 67 14.68 -5.62 -1.37
CA HIS A 67 13.62 -4.98 -0.59
C HIS A 67 13.62 -3.48 -0.87
N VAL A 68 12.62 -2.98 -1.61
CA VAL A 68 12.67 -1.63 -2.18
C VAL A 68 12.62 -0.64 -1.03
N ARG A 69 13.81 -0.18 -0.61
CA ARG A 69 13.99 1.17 -0.09
C ARG A 69 13.48 2.10 -1.16
N THR A 70 12.48 2.90 -0.81
CA THR A 70 11.88 3.92 -1.65
C THR A 70 12.98 4.69 -2.38
N GLN A 71 13.08 4.50 -3.70
CA GLN A 71 14.01 5.26 -4.53
C GLN A 71 13.55 6.72 -4.56
N SER A 72 14.08 7.53 -3.65
CA SER A 72 14.35 8.94 -3.93
C SER A 72 15.82 9.07 -4.31
N GLN A 73 16.06 9.91 -5.31
CA GLN A 73 17.37 10.37 -5.78
C GLN A 73 17.99 9.52 -6.89
N ALA A 74 17.62 9.89 -8.12
CA ALA A 74 18.62 10.03 -9.16
C ALA A 74 19.80 10.85 -8.61
N SER A 75 21.00 10.44 -9.02
CA SER A 75 22.32 11.06 -8.84
C SER A 75 23.13 10.70 -7.59
N GLN A 76 24.22 9.96 -7.88
CA GLN A 76 25.58 10.08 -7.33
C GLN A 76 26.07 9.06 -6.28
N THR A 77 26.81 8.10 -6.84
CA THR A 77 28.17 7.69 -6.43
C THR A 77 28.28 6.49 -5.49
N SER A 78 28.91 5.47 -6.06
CA SER A 78 29.41 4.22 -5.49
C SER A 78 30.39 4.44 -4.34
N GLN A 79 30.22 3.70 -3.24
CA GLN A 79 31.29 3.11 -2.44
C GLN A 79 30.74 2.03 -1.48
N ALA A 80 31.50 0.94 -1.34
CA ALA A 80 31.12 -0.35 -0.78
C ALA A 80 31.09 -0.41 0.75
N SER A 81 30.32 -1.35 1.33
CA SER A 81 30.78 -2.26 2.40
C SER A 81 29.65 -3.21 2.84
N ASP A 82 29.91 -4.50 2.72
CA ASP A 82 29.22 -5.58 3.43
C ASP A 82 29.57 -5.51 4.92
N VAL A 83 28.61 -5.20 5.81
CA VAL A 83 28.65 -5.67 7.21
C VAL A 83 27.24 -5.72 7.81
N GLU A 84 26.93 -6.92 8.29
CA GLU A 84 25.90 -7.38 9.25
C GLU A 84 25.41 -6.33 10.29
N SER A 85 24.09 -6.19 10.44
CA SER A 85 23.45 -5.70 11.68
C SER A 85 21.95 -5.98 11.71
N ASP A 86 21.61 -7.22 12.05
CA ASP A 86 20.40 -7.52 12.83
C ASP A 86 20.60 -6.93 14.23
N THR A 87 20.25 -5.65 14.43
CA THR A 87 19.87 -4.99 15.71
C THR A 87 20.03 -3.47 15.61
N GLN A 88 19.21 -2.80 14.81
CA GLN A 88 19.08 -1.34 14.86
C GLN A 88 17.60 -0.97 15.05
N PRO A 89 17.25 -0.13 16.03
CA PRO A 89 15.89 0.37 16.18
C PRO A 89 15.51 1.19 14.95
N LEU A 90 14.34 0.89 14.36
CA LEU A 90 13.78 1.49 13.13
C LEU A 90 13.46 2.99 13.22
N THR A 91 13.98 3.70 14.23
CA THR A 91 13.63 5.09 14.53
C THR A 91 14.67 6.12 14.10
N ASP A 92 15.89 5.70 13.70
CA ASP A 92 17.00 6.59 13.37
C ASP A 92 17.46 6.49 11.90
N ASP A 93 16.53 6.36 10.95
CA ASP A 93 16.83 6.61 9.53
C ASP A 93 16.59 8.12 9.23
N PRO A 94 17.62 8.94 8.92
CA PRO A 94 17.49 10.38 8.66
C PRO A 94 16.76 10.71 7.35
N ASP A 95 16.28 9.67 6.65
CA ASP A 95 15.48 9.75 5.42
C ASP A 95 14.01 9.33 5.65
N LEU A 96 13.55 9.34 6.92
CA LEU A 96 12.13 9.43 7.31
C LEU A 96 11.51 10.80 6.92
N GLY A 97 11.90 11.34 5.76
CA GLY A 97 11.12 12.32 5.01
C GLY A 97 9.84 11.67 4.53
N LEU A 98 9.00 11.20 5.46
CA LEU A 98 7.58 11.04 5.25
C LEU A 98 7.17 12.27 4.44
N PRO A 99 6.63 12.08 3.24
CA PRO A 99 6.39 13.21 2.39
C PRO A 99 5.53 14.19 3.18
N LYS A 100 5.85 15.48 3.12
CA LYS A 100 5.11 16.61 3.77
C LYS A 100 3.57 16.55 3.54
N LYS A 101 3.15 15.65 2.64
CA LYS A 101 1.80 15.16 2.32
C LYS A 101 0.99 14.61 3.50
N PHE A 102 1.58 14.15 4.60
CA PHE A 102 0.83 13.48 5.69
C PHE A 102 0.53 14.35 6.92
N GLY A 103 0.86 15.64 6.86
CA GLY A 103 0.64 16.59 7.95
C GLY A 103 1.67 16.43 9.07
N ASN A 104 1.33 16.94 10.25
CA ASN A 104 2.24 17.04 11.40
C ASN A 104 2.05 15.96 12.47
N SER A 105 1.03 15.08 12.34
CA SER A 105 0.79 14.05 13.36
C SER A 105 1.75 12.87 13.18
N THR A 106 2.70 12.75 14.10
CA THR A 106 3.64 11.62 14.14
C THR A 106 2.91 10.31 14.45
N LEU A 107 1.89 10.34 15.32
CA LEU A 107 1.07 9.16 15.61
C LEU A 107 0.39 8.61 14.36
N PHE A 108 -0.10 9.49 13.47
CA PHE A 108 -0.65 9.06 12.20
C PHE A 108 0.41 8.42 11.30
N THR A 109 1.57 9.06 11.15
CA THR A 109 2.64 8.56 10.26
C THR A 109 3.21 7.23 10.74
N ASP A 110 3.32 7.02 12.05
CA ASP A 110 3.79 5.77 12.64
C ASP A 110 2.85 4.59 12.34
N THR A 111 1.57 4.87 12.04
CA THR A 111 0.62 3.82 11.63
C THR A 111 0.79 3.33 10.19
N ILE A 112 1.49 4.09 9.34
CA ILE A 112 1.69 3.75 7.92
C ILE A 112 2.44 2.42 7.72
N PRO A 113 3.63 2.20 8.33
CA PRO A 113 4.33 0.91 8.21
C PRO A 113 3.55 -0.24 8.84
N VAL A 114 2.80 0.03 9.93
CA VAL A 114 1.90 -0.96 10.54
C VAL A 114 0.81 -1.39 9.55
N ALA A 115 0.20 -0.44 8.86
CA ALA A 115 -0.80 -0.72 7.82
C ALA A 115 -0.22 -1.47 6.62
N GLU A 116 1.03 -1.21 6.26
CA GLU A 116 1.73 -1.97 5.22
C GLU A 116 1.82 -3.45 5.60
N TYR A 117 2.35 -3.73 6.79
CA TYR A 117 2.53 -5.09 7.32
C TYR A 117 1.19 -5.81 7.48
N GLN A 118 0.18 -5.15 8.07
CA GLN A 118 -1.17 -5.70 8.23
C GLN A 118 -1.87 -5.94 6.89
N GLY A 119 -1.50 -5.20 5.84
CA GLY A 119 -2.04 -5.38 4.49
C GLY A 119 -1.34 -6.46 3.66
N ARG A 120 -0.27 -7.10 4.16
CA ARG A 120 0.43 -8.17 3.44
C ARG A 120 -0.42 -9.46 3.42
N PRO A 121 -0.43 -10.20 2.29
CA PRO A 121 -1.10 -11.50 2.20
C PRO A 121 -0.47 -12.51 3.15
N LEU A 122 -1.18 -13.60 3.46
CA LEU A 122 -0.64 -14.67 4.29
C LEU A 122 0.42 -15.47 3.52
N ALA A 123 1.54 -15.78 4.17
CA ALA A 123 2.66 -16.53 3.59
C ALA A 123 2.39 -18.05 3.53
N ASP A 124 1.19 -18.45 3.09
CA ASP A 124 0.75 -19.85 3.10
C ASP A 124 1.14 -20.62 1.83
N HIS A 125 1.52 -19.89 0.77
CA HIS A 125 1.80 -20.46 -0.53
C HIS A 125 3.13 -19.94 -1.10
N MET A 126 3.88 -20.81 -1.78
CA MET A 126 5.22 -20.52 -2.31
C MET A 126 5.24 -19.34 -3.32
N SER A 127 4.12 -19.01 -3.94
CA SER A 127 3.99 -17.84 -4.82
C SER A 127 3.99 -16.50 -4.05
N VAL A 128 3.70 -16.52 -2.75
CA VAL A 128 3.58 -15.33 -1.90
C VAL A 128 4.94 -15.04 -1.27
N LYS A 129 5.80 -14.33 -2.01
CA LYS A 129 7.14 -13.96 -1.54
C LYS A 129 7.14 -12.89 -0.44
N ASN A 130 6.16 -11.99 -0.48
CA ASN A 130 6.05 -10.83 0.42
C ASN A 130 4.85 -10.99 1.38
N GLY A 131 4.72 -12.17 1.98
CA GLY A 131 3.63 -12.50 2.89
C GLY A 131 3.98 -12.25 4.35
N ARG A 132 2.94 -12.13 5.19
CA ARG A 132 3.07 -12.16 6.65
C ARG A 132 2.97 -13.60 7.17
N PRO A 133 3.63 -13.95 8.28
CA PRO A 133 3.49 -15.29 8.85
C PRO A 133 2.06 -15.53 9.39
N PRO A 134 1.60 -16.78 9.42
CA PRO A 134 0.34 -17.14 10.05
C PRO A 134 0.35 -16.74 11.52
N GLY A 135 -0.77 -16.21 12.00
CA GLY A 135 -0.92 -15.79 13.40
C GLY A 135 -0.42 -14.38 13.74
N ALA A 136 0.24 -13.67 12.82
CA ALA A 136 0.81 -12.34 13.06
C ALA A 136 -0.20 -11.29 13.57
N LEU A 137 -1.48 -11.42 13.24
CA LEU A 137 -2.55 -10.48 13.61
C LEU A 137 -3.50 -11.03 14.69
N LEU A 138 -3.14 -12.13 15.36
CA LEU A 138 -3.95 -12.72 16.43
C LEU A 138 -3.70 -12.07 17.80
N LEU A 139 -2.68 -11.23 17.91
CA LEU A 139 -2.35 -10.55 19.16
C LEU A 139 -3.48 -9.59 19.57
N PRO A 140 -3.82 -9.52 20.87
CA PRO A 140 -4.78 -8.53 21.37
C PRO A 140 -4.36 -7.11 20.99
N ARG A 141 -5.31 -6.29 20.55
CA ARG A 141 -5.02 -4.88 20.29
C ARG A 141 -4.86 -4.14 21.63
N PRO A 142 -3.95 -3.16 21.70
CA PRO A 142 -3.89 -2.28 22.86
C PRO A 142 -5.24 -1.56 23.05
N PRO A 143 -5.66 -1.32 24.31
CA PRO A 143 -6.87 -0.56 24.59
C PRO A 143 -6.74 0.89 24.09
N LEU A 144 -7.87 1.53 23.82
CA LEU A 144 -7.92 2.92 23.40
C LEU A 144 -7.53 3.84 24.57
N ASP A 145 -6.56 4.73 24.33
CA ASP A 145 -6.04 5.68 25.29
C ASP A 145 -6.44 7.12 24.94
N ALA A 146 -6.54 7.97 25.97
CA ALA A 146 -6.94 9.37 25.81
C ALA A 146 -6.07 10.19 24.81
N PRO A 147 -4.73 10.08 24.78
CA PRO A 147 -3.93 10.88 23.86
C PRO A 147 -4.15 10.46 22.39
N THR A 148 -4.34 9.17 22.10
CA THR A 148 -4.67 8.73 20.73
C THR A 148 -6.02 9.27 20.27
N VAL A 149 -7.01 9.37 21.17
CA VAL A 149 -8.30 9.99 20.84
C VAL A 149 -8.15 11.48 20.55
N ALA A 150 -7.36 12.21 21.35
CA ALA A 150 -7.10 13.62 21.12
C ALA A 150 -6.43 13.87 19.75
N GLU A 151 -5.46 13.04 19.39
CA GLU A 151 -4.77 13.11 18.10
C GLU A 151 -5.69 12.72 16.93
N ALA A 152 -6.55 11.72 17.11
CA ALA A 152 -7.56 11.38 16.11
C ALA A 152 -8.52 12.55 15.83
N ILE A 153 -8.90 13.32 16.85
CA ILE A 153 -9.72 14.53 16.70
C ILE A 153 -8.96 15.61 15.92
N ALA A 154 -7.66 15.77 16.18
CA ALA A 154 -6.83 16.75 15.47
C ALA A 154 -6.67 16.40 13.98
N VAL A 155 -6.45 15.12 13.65
CA VAL A 155 -6.24 14.66 12.26
C VAL A 155 -7.49 14.79 11.39
N ILE A 156 -8.69 14.66 11.96
CA ILE A 156 -9.96 14.84 11.21
C ILE A 156 -10.46 16.28 11.19
N SER A 157 -9.71 17.21 11.78
CA SER A 157 -10.10 18.61 11.83
C SER A 157 -10.00 19.28 10.45
N CYS A 158 -10.77 20.33 10.25
CA CYS A 158 -10.82 21.06 8.97
C CYS A 158 -9.52 21.81 8.61
N TRP A 159 -8.52 21.81 9.49
CA TRP A 159 -7.23 22.50 9.28
C TRP A 159 -6.07 21.54 9.03
N TYR A 160 -6.33 20.23 9.02
CA TYR A 160 -5.26 19.24 8.92
C TYR A 160 -4.71 19.08 7.49
N GLU A 161 -5.56 19.28 6.48
CA GLU A 161 -5.21 19.20 5.05
C GLU A 161 -4.66 20.51 4.48
#